data_AF-A0A1H7F2I8-F1
#
_entry.id   AF-A0A1H7F2I8-F1
#
_cell.length_a   1.000
_cell.length_b   1.000
_cell.length_c   1.000
_cell.angle_alpha   90.00
_cell.angle_beta   90.00
_cell.angle_gamma   90.00
#
_symmetry.space_group_name_H-M   'P 1'
#
loop_
_entity.id
_entity.type
_entity.pdbx_description
1 polymer ?
#
loop_
_entity_poly.entity_id
_entity_poly.type
_entity_poly.pdbx_seq_one_letter_code
_entity_poly.pdbx_strand_id
1 'polypeptide(L)' 'MLRPAVCQILKNNESYYSLVIAVAKRAREITDEASKNEKILEEKPVKTAVDELAAAEYKIIEDASLKN' A
#
# COMPACT_ATOMS: atom_id res chain seq x y z
N MET A 1 3.60 15.50 -7.50
CA MET A 1 3.61 14.56 -6.36
C MET A 1 3.04 15.28 -5.14
N LEU A 2 1.74 15.19 -4.91
CA LEU A 2 1.24 15.25 -3.53
C LEU A 2 1.49 13.86 -2.96
N ARG A 3 2.34 13.74 -1.94
CA ARG A 3 2.43 12.48 -1.19
C ARG A 3 1.33 12.56 -0.15
N PRO A 4 0.36 11.64 -0.13
CA PRO A 4 -0.61 11.59 0.96
C PRO A 4 0.17 11.55 2.28
N ALA A 5 -0.25 12.37 3.23
CA ALA A 5 0.44 12.44 4.50
C ALA A 5 0.30 11.09 5.19
N VAL A 6 1.36 10.60 5.83
CA VAL A 6 1.35 9.26 6.43
C VAL A 6 0.24 9.11 7.48
N CYS A 7 -0.10 10.21 8.15
CA CYS A 7 -1.24 10.32 9.07
C CYS A 7 -2.63 10.20 8.42
N GLN A 8 -2.74 10.37 7.10
CA GLN A 8 -3.98 10.13 6.36
C GLN A 8 -4.18 8.63 6.07
N ILE A 9 -3.08 7.88 5.96
CA ILE A 9 -3.09 6.44 5.67
C ILE A 9 -3.20 5.62 6.96
N LEU A 10 -2.39 5.93 7.97
CA LEU A 10 -2.40 5.22 9.25
C LEU A 10 -3.47 5.81 10.16
N LYS A 11 -4.49 5.03 10.54
CA LYS A 11 -5.63 5.52 11.35
C LYS A 11 -5.70 4.97 12.78
N ASN A 12 -4.92 3.95 13.12
CA ASN A 12 -5.13 3.17 14.34
C ASN A 12 -3.87 2.89 15.18
N ASN A 13 -2.94 3.85 15.27
CA ASN A 13 -1.63 3.64 15.91
C ASN A 13 -0.85 2.46 15.27
N GLU A 14 -1.11 2.22 13.99
CA GLU A 14 -0.45 1.20 13.20
C GLU A 14 1.03 1.57 13.02
N SER A 15 1.88 0.55 12.96
CA SER A 15 3.30 0.74 12.82
C SER A 15 3.66 1.29 11.43
N TYR A 16 4.56 2.26 11.39
CA TYR A 16 5.15 2.75 10.13
C TYR A 16 5.79 1.60 9.33
N TYR A 17 6.35 0.59 10.00
CA TYR A 17 6.92 -0.57 9.33
C TYR A 17 5.85 -1.39 8.61
N SER A 18 4.67 -1.54 9.21
CA SER A 18 3.54 -2.23 8.60
C SER A 18 3.02 -1.51 7.37
N LEU A 19 3.03 -0.16 7.37
CA LEU A 19 2.73 0.61 6.17
C LEU A 19 3.68 0.29 5.02
N VAL A 20 4.99 0.30 5.29
CA VAL A 20 6.01 0.00 4.26
C VAL A 20 5.81 -1.42 3.71
N ILE A 21 5.55 -2.39 4.59
CA ILE A 21 5.29 -3.78 4.19
C ILE A 21 4.01 -3.87 3.37
N ALA A 22 2.93 -3.19 3.76
CA ALA A 22 1.66 -3.19 3.06
C ALA A 22 1.79 -2.60 1.64
N VAL A 23 2.44 -1.43 1.51
CA VAL A 23 2.74 -0.82 0.22
C VAL A 23 3.57 -1.76 -0.66
N ALA A 24 4.60 -2.40 -0.10
CA ALA A 24 5.46 -3.30 -0.85
C ALA A 24 4.72 -4.57 -1.32
N LYS A 25 3.85 -5.13 -0.48
CA LYS A 25 2.99 -6.27 -0.85
C LYS A 25 2.05 -5.88 -1.99
N ARG A 26 1.34 -4.76 -1.84
CA ARG A 26 0.39 -4.30 -2.84
C ARG A 26 1.05 -3.95 -4.18
N ALA A 27 2.22 -3.32 -4.16
CA ALA A 27 2.98 -3.04 -5.37
C ALA A 27 3.40 -4.31 -6.13
N ARG A 28 3.70 -5.41 -5.42
CA ARG A 28 3.98 -6.71 -6.05
C ARG A 28 2.74 -7.30 -6.70
N GLU A 29 1.59 -7.27 -6.01
CA GLU A 29 0.31 -7.73 -6.57
C GLU A 29 -0.03 -7.00 -7.88
N ILE A 30 0.08 -5.67 -7.91
CA ILE A 30 -0.15 -4.85 -9.11
C ILE A 30 0.77 -5.28 -10.25
N THR A 31 2.04 -5.57 -9.94
CA THR A 31 3.04 -6.00 -10.94
C THR A 31 2.73 -7.39 -11.46
N ASP A 32 2.34 -8.32 -10.59
CA ASP A 32 1.97 -9.68 -10.94
C ASP A 32 0.69 -9.72 -11.79
N GLU A 33 -0.32 -8.91 -11.42
CA GLU A 33 -1.56 -8.76 -12.18
C GLU A 33 -1.30 -8.15 -13.55
N ALA A 34 -0.48 -7.10 -13.64
CA ALA A 34 -0.09 -6.51 -14.92
C ALA A 34 0.65 -7.52 -15.81
N SER A 35 1.54 -8.32 -15.22
CA SER A 35 2.31 -9.34 -15.93
C SER A 35 1.41 -10.46 -16.45
N LYS A 36 0.45 -10.94 -15.64
CA LYS A 36 -0.52 -11.98 -16.03
C LYS A 36 -1.47 -11.52 -17.13
N ASN A 37 -1.84 -10.24 -17.12
CA ASN A 37 -2.78 -9.66 -18.08
C ASN A 37 -2.07 -9.00 -19.27
N GLU A 38 -0.75 -9.17 -19.42
CA GLU A 38 0.10 -8.53 -20.43
C GLU A 38 -0.14 -7.00 -20.56
N LYS A 39 -0.45 -6.36 -19.43
CA LYS A 39 -0.82 -4.95 -19.37
C LYS A 39 0.42 -4.10 -19.11
N ILE A 40 0.61 -3.06 -19.92
CA ILE A 40 1.64 -2.06 -19.70
C ILE A 40 1.20 -1.15 -18.54
N LEU A 41 2.04 -1.03 -17.51
CA LEU A 41 1.85 -0.12 -16.39
C LEU A 41 2.34 1.28 -16.78
N GLU A 42 1.44 2.24 -16.89
CA GLU A 42 1.78 3.66 -17.13
C GLU A 42 2.39 4.33 -15.89
N GLU A 43 1.95 3.91 -14.70
CA GLU A 43 2.44 4.42 -13.43
C GLU A 43 3.31 3.41 -12.70
N LYS A 44 4.21 3.92 -11.84
CA LYS A 44 5.03 3.04 -10.98
C LYS A 44 4.11 2.31 -10.00
N PRO A 45 4.21 0.98 -9.86
CA PRO A 45 3.31 0.19 -9.01
C PRO A 45 3.34 0.63 -7.54
N VAL A 46 4.49 1.10 -7.06
CA VAL A 46 4.63 1.65 -5.69
C VAL A 46 3.81 2.92 -5.50
N LYS A 47 3.71 3.77 -6.53
CA LYS A 47 2.91 4.99 -6.46
C LYS A 47 1.42 4.64 -6.40
N THR A 48 0.96 3.77 -7.31
CA THR A 48 -0.41 3.27 -7.33
C THR A 48 -0.80 2.64 -6.00
N ALA A 49 0.06 1.80 -5.41
CA ALA A 49 -0.19 1.19 -4.10
C ALA A 49 -0.34 2.22 -2.96
N VAL A 50 0.45 3.30 -2.96
CA VAL A 50 0.34 4.38 -1.97
C VAL A 50 -0.97 5.15 -2.15
N ASP A 51 -1.36 5.42 -3.40
CA ASP A 51 -2.59 6.15 -3.71
C ASP A 51 -3.84 5.32 -3.34
N GLU A 52 -3.86 4.02 -3.63
CA GLU A 52 -4.93 3.09 -3.22
C GLU A 52 -5.07 3.00 -1.69
N LEU A 53 -3.95 2.93 -0.97
CA LEU A 53 -3.95 2.93 0.51
C LEU A 53 -4.42 4.29 1.08
N ALA A 54 -4.05 5.40 0.45
CA ALA A 54 -4.51 6.72 0.86
C ALA A 54 -6.00 6.97 0.56
N ALA A 55 -6.53 6.35 -0.50
CA ALA A 55 -7.95 6.33 -0.83
C ALA A 55 -8.78 5.42 0.11
N ALA A 56 -8.14 4.71 1.04
CA ALA A 56 -8.75 3.74 1.95
C ALA A 56 -9.42 2.56 1.22
N GLU A 57 -8.97 2.22 0.01
CA GLU A 57 -9.41 1.02 -0.72
C GLU A 57 -8.90 -0.26 -0.06
N TYR A 58 -7.74 -0.16 0.60
CA TYR A 58 -7.12 -1.26 1.35
C TYR A 58 -6.93 -0.89 2.82
N LYS A 59 -7.08 -1.90 3.68
CA LYS A 59 -6.84 -1.77 5.11
C LYS A 59 -5.65 -2.62 5.53
N ILE A 60 -4.77 -2.04 6.33
CA ILE A 60 -3.65 -2.76 6.94
C ILE A 60 -4.20 -3.54 8.13
N ILE A 61 -3.97 -4.86 8.12
CA ILE A 61 -4.31 -5.73 9.24
C ILE A 61 -3.01 -6.23 9.83
N GLU A 62 -2.66 -5.66 10.98
CA GLU A 62 -1.52 -6.10 11.77
C GLU A 62 -1.92 -7.26 12.69
N ASP A 63 -0.96 -8.13 12.95
CA ASP A 63 -1.12 -9.16 13.98
C ASP A 63 -1.31 -8.48 15.35
N ALA A 64 -2.25 -8.99 16.16
CA ALA A 64 -2.54 -8.44 17.47
C ALA A 64 -1.33 -8.49 18.41
N SER A 65 -0.41 -9.43 18.20
CA SER A 65 0.85 -9.56 18.96
C SER A 65 1.85 -8.42 18.72
N LEU A 66 1.71 -7.65 17.63
CA LEU A 66 2.58 -6.54 17.26
C LEU A 66 2.10 -5.19 17.82
N LYS A 67 0.90 -5.15 18.41
CA LYS A 67 0.33 -3.94 19.03
C LYS A 67 0.87 -3.84 20.46
N ASN A 68 1.75 -2.86 20.68
CA ASN A 68 2.24 -2.49 22.01
C ASN A 68 1.14 -1.83 22.86
#